data_AF-A0A433V9E5-F1
#
_entry.id   AF-A0A433V9E5-F1
#
_cell.length_a   1.000
_cell.length_b   1.000
_cell.length_c   1.000
_cell.angle_alpha   90.00
_cell.angle_beta   90.00
_cell.angle_gamma   90.00
#
_symmetry.space_group_name_H-M   'P 1'
#
loop_
_entity.id
_entity.type
_entity.pdbx_description
1 polymer ?
#
loop_
_entity_poly.entity_id
_entity_poly.type
_entity_poly.pdbx_seq_one_letter_code
_entity_poly.pdbx_strand_id
1 'polypeptide(L)'
;MDLSPELIIKTKNKLKLSNVSVAGKIWDKHRASAQKISEYYADAEEDGFARYAWRVKNCSKWLEFNLLDDDEGTVQLQLTDARFCRVRHCPVCQWRRSLMWKAKICKILPQIISDYPKHRWLFITLTLKNCDIKELRSTLNLINKSFKRLTELKIWRFKGWIKSVEVTRGQDGVSAHPHLHILAMAPPSYFSHGYITQAKWVDTWQQCLRVNYQPVVHVSAIAKHQDPKIIIPEILKYQVIRVRPGSRR
;
A
#
# COMPACT_ATOMS: atom_id res chain seq x y z
N MET A 1 21.75 36.04 35.68
CA MET A 1 22.88 35.49 34.90
C MET A 1 22.33 35.08 33.55
N ASP A 2 22.39 36.01 32.61
CA ASP A 2 21.87 35.82 31.26
C ASP A 2 22.71 34.78 30.52
N LEU A 3 22.05 33.73 30.04
CA LEU A 3 22.68 32.72 29.19
C LEU A 3 23.00 33.35 27.83
N SER A 4 24.22 33.14 27.33
CA SER A 4 24.63 33.72 26.06
C SER A 4 23.74 33.25 24.90
N PRO A 5 23.50 34.09 23.87
CA PRO A 5 22.67 33.74 22.71
C PRO A 5 23.13 32.46 21.98
N GLU A 6 24.41 32.12 22.09
CA GLU A 6 25.02 30.92 21.50
C GLU A 6 24.56 29.61 22.17
N LEU A 7 24.16 29.64 23.45
CA LEU A 7 23.61 28.47 24.13
C LEU A 7 22.12 28.23 23.79
N ILE A 8 21.36 29.29 23.52
CA ILE A 8 19.94 29.21 23.10
C ILE A 8 19.82 28.56 21.70
N ILE A 9 20.86 28.71 20.86
CA ILE A 9 20.89 28.09 19.52
C ILE A 9 21.21 26.58 19.59
N LYS A 10 21.90 26.10 20.65
CA LYS A 10 22.29 24.69 20.81
C LYS A 10 21.21 23.79 21.41
N THR A 11 20.16 24.36 22.00
CA THR A 11 18.96 23.64 22.46
C THR A 11 17.75 24.02 21.60
N LYS A 12 17.85 23.89 20.27
CA LYS A 12 16.65 23.61 19.49
C LYS A 12 16.12 22.24 19.94
N ASN A 13 15.28 22.26 20.98
CA ASN A 13 14.33 21.19 21.26
C ASN A 13 13.68 20.88 19.90
N LYS A 14 14.11 19.78 19.27
CA LYS A 14 13.47 19.26 18.06
C LYS A 14 12.08 18.81 18.51
N LEU A 15 11.16 19.77 18.59
CA LEU A 15 9.75 19.55 18.80
C LEU A 15 9.32 18.51 17.77
N LYS A 16 9.08 17.29 18.25
CA LYS A 16 8.55 16.21 17.44
C LYS A 16 7.04 16.35 17.43
N LEU A 17 6.40 15.98 16.33
CA LEU A 17 4.94 15.96 16.29
C LEU A 17 4.39 14.97 17.32
N SER A 18 5.13 13.89 17.61
CA SER A 18 4.81 12.95 18.68
C SER A 18 4.69 13.57 20.07
N ASN A 19 5.29 14.74 20.29
CA ASN A 19 5.21 15.44 21.57
C ASN A 19 3.90 16.24 21.71
N VAL A 20 3.19 16.47 20.59
CA VAL A 20 1.97 17.30 20.53
C VAL A 20 0.72 16.45 20.29
N SER A 21 0.85 15.29 19.62
CA SER A 21 -0.29 14.39 19.39
C SER A 21 0.13 12.93 19.22
N VAL A 22 -0.81 12.02 19.50
CA VAL A 22 -0.64 10.58 19.21
C VAL A 22 -0.42 10.35 17.71
N ALA A 23 -1.14 11.08 16.85
CA ALA A 23 -0.99 11.03 15.40
C ALA A 23 0.41 11.48 14.93
N GLY A 24 1.08 12.32 15.70
CA GLY A 24 2.44 12.78 15.43
C GLY A 24 3.48 11.66 15.39
N LYS A 25 3.29 10.59 16.17
CA LYS A 25 4.18 9.40 16.13
C LYS A 25 4.26 8.78 14.72
N ILE A 26 3.13 8.78 14.00
CA ILE A 26 3.06 8.23 12.64
C ILE A 26 3.82 9.12 11.66
N TRP A 27 3.67 10.44 11.79
CA TRP A 27 4.42 11.41 10.99
C TRP A 27 5.92 11.28 11.20
N ASP A 28 6.37 11.22 12.45
CA ASP A 28 7.78 11.11 12.78
C ASP A 28 8.39 9.82 12.22
N LYS A 29 7.66 8.69 12.31
CA LYS A 29 8.07 7.42 11.69
C LYS A 29 8.29 7.56 10.18
N HIS A 30 7.31 8.08 9.45
CA HIS A 30 7.43 8.23 7.99
C HIS A 30 8.47 9.27 7.59
N ARG A 31 8.63 10.34 8.37
CA ARG A 31 9.65 11.36 8.13
C ARG A 31 11.05 10.81 8.38
N ALA A 32 11.26 10.00 9.41
CA ALA A 32 12.52 9.31 9.67
C ALA A 32 12.88 8.35 8.53
N SER A 33 11.92 7.55 8.05
CA SER A 33 12.14 6.71 6.86
C SER A 33 12.46 7.53 5.62
N ALA A 34 11.79 8.67 5.40
CA ALA A 34 12.09 9.56 4.27
C ALA A 34 13.49 10.18 4.37
N GLN A 35 13.98 10.44 5.58
CA GLN A 35 15.34 10.93 5.79
C GLN A 35 16.37 9.91 5.30
N LYS A 36 16.22 8.63 5.70
CA LYS A 36 17.07 7.54 5.22
C LYS A 36 17.04 7.38 3.70
N ILE A 37 15.85 7.44 3.10
CA ILE A 37 15.72 7.38 1.63
C ILE A 37 16.41 8.58 0.95
N SER A 38 16.39 9.76 1.55
CA SER A 38 17.09 10.91 0.99
C SER A 38 18.62 10.76 1.05
N GLU A 39 19.14 10.07 2.08
CA GLU A 39 20.57 9.74 2.20
C GLU A 39 20.97 8.74 1.12
N TYR A 40 20.21 7.65 0.93
CA TYR A 40 20.50 6.70 -0.15
C TYR A 40 20.46 7.32 -1.56
N TYR A 41 19.59 8.31 -1.79
CA TYR A 41 19.62 9.06 -3.05
C TYR A 41 20.80 10.03 -3.16
N ALA A 42 21.33 10.52 -2.05
CA ALA A 42 22.50 11.39 -2.05
C ALA A 42 23.78 10.59 -2.28
N ASP A 43 23.84 9.36 -1.75
CA ASP A 43 24.97 8.44 -1.89
C ASP A 43 25.00 7.72 -3.25
N ALA A 44 23.93 7.80 -4.03
CA ALA A 44 23.85 7.19 -5.34
C ALA A 44 24.71 7.96 -6.36
N GLU A 45 25.63 7.25 -7.02
CA GLU A 45 26.56 7.81 -8.02
C GLU A 45 25.88 8.21 -9.34
N GLU A 46 24.65 7.74 -9.59
CA GLU A 46 23.90 8.01 -10.82
C GLU A 46 23.34 9.45 -10.87
N ASP A 47 23.55 10.10 -12.01
CA ASP A 47 23.05 11.45 -12.28
C ASP A 47 21.52 11.55 -12.15
N GLY A 48 21.08 12.55 -11.38
CA GLY A 48 19.66 12.87 -11.17
C GLY A 48 19.10 12.42 -9.82
N PHE A 49 19.76 11.52 -9.09
CA PHE A 49 19.32 11.17 -7.73
C PHE A 49 19.55 12.28 -6.72
N ALA A 50 20.55 13.14 -6.90
CA ALA A 50 20.76 14.34 -6.08
C ALA A 50 19.50 15.22 -5.99
N ARG A 51 18.76 15.38 -7.10
CA ARG A 51 17.49 16.12 -7.12
C ARG A 51 16.41 15.40 -6.31
N TYR A 52 16.36 14.07 -6.36
CA TYR A 52 15.44 13.28 -5.55
C TYR A 52 15.81 13.35 -4.06
N ALA A 53 17.09 13.26 -3.71
CA ALA A 53 17.59 13.46 -2.36
C ALA A 53 17.10 14.78 -1.77
N TRP A 54 17.34 15.89 -2.48
CA TRP A 54 16.90 17.22 -2.05
C TRP A 54 15.38 17.32 -1.88
N ARG A 55 14.61 16.79 -2.85
CA ARG A 55 13.14 16.80 -2.79
C ARG A 55 12.61 15.98 -1.62
N VAL A 56 13.13 14.78 -1.40
CA VAL A 56 12.71 13.90 -0.31
C VAL A 56 13.10 14.49 1.05
N LYS A 57 14.31 15.05 1.17
CA LYS A 57 14.80 15.74 2.38
C LYS A 57 13.89 16.91 2.78
N ASN A 58 13.31 17.61 1.81
CA ASN A 58 12.40 18.74 2.07
C ASN A 58 10.91 18.35 2.11
N CYS A 59 10.57 17.09 1.88
CA CYS A 59 9.19 16.62 1.97
C CYS A 59 8.66 16.76 3.41
N SER A 60 7.41 17.23 3.54
CA SER A 60 6.68 17.40 4.80
C SER A 60 7.42 18.17 5.89
N LYS A 61 8.30 19.10 5.50
CA LYS A 61 8.88 20.08 6.43
C LYS A 61 7.89 21.17 6.84
N TRP A 62 6.84 21.37 6.03
CA TRP A 62 5.75 22.28 6.32
C TRP A 62 4.45 21.50 6.25
N LEU A 63 3.71 21.53 7.36
CA LEU A 63 2.43 20.89 7.58
C LEU A 63 1.57 21.88 8.33
N GLU A 64 0.36 22.10 7.83
CA GLU A 64 -0.64 22.95 8.44
C GLU A 64 -1.79 22.06 8.93
N PHE A 65 -2.27 22.36 10.13
CA PHE A 65 -3.33 21.60 10.76
C PHE A 65 -4.40 22.55 11.30
N ASN A 66 -5.65 22.17 11.10
CA ASN A 66 -6.75 22.67 11.92
C ASN A 66 -6.79 21.86 13.22
N LEU A 67 -7.01 22.57 14.31
CA LEU A 67 -7.37 21.98 15.59
C LEU A 67 -8.88 21.72 15.55
N LEU A 68 -9.24 20.46 15.70
CA LEU A 68 -10.62 20.05 15.92
C LEU A 68 -10.72 19.64 17.39
N ASP A 69 -11.56 20.34 18.13
CA ASP A 69 -11.94 19.93 19.47
C ASP A 69 -12.96 18.80 19.33
N ASP A 70 -12.73 17.67 19.99
CA ASP A 70 -13.81 16.73 20.25
C ASP A 70 -14.44 17.00 21.62
N ASP A 71 -15.69 16.60 21.78
CA ASP A 71 -16.48 16.78 22.99
C ASP A 71 -15.86 16.07 24.22
N GLU A 72 -14.82 15.24 24.00
CA GLU A 72 -14.07 14.48 25.01
C GLU A 72 -12.75 15.16 25.40
N GLY A 73 -12.46 16.36 24.89
CA GLY A 73 -11.26 17.15 25.23
C GLY A 73 -9.97 16.64 24.58
N THR A 74 -10.05 15.74 23.61
CA THR A 74 -8.91 15.29 22.81
C THR A 74 -8.75 16.19 21.59
N VAL A 75 -7.62 16.91 21.54
CA VAL A 75 -7.28 17.74 20.38
C VAL A 75 -6.96 16.86 19.17
N GLN A 76 -7.83 16.89 18.17
CA GLN A 76 -7.61 16.21 16.91
C GLN A 76 -6.97 17.15 15.87
N LEU A 77 -5.88 16.69 15.24
CA LEU A 77 -5.20 17.44 14.19
C LEU A 77 -5.69 17.02 12.81
N GLN A 78 -6.44 17.89 12.16
CA GLN A 78 -6.83 17.70 10.77
C GLN A 78 -5.82 18.40 9.84
N LEU A 79 -5.07 17.62 9.06
CA LEU A 79 -4.12 18.19 8.09
C LEU A 79 -4.89 18.94 7.00
N THR A 80 -4.64 20.24 6.86
CA THR A 80 -5.25 21.11 5.84
C THR A 80 -4.35 21.29 4.63
N ASP A 81 -3.08 21.60 4.87
CA ASP A 81 -2.10 21.79 3.80
C ASP A 81 -0.72 21.19 4.14
N ALA A 82 0.02 20.82 3.11
CA ALA A 82 1.32 20.18 3.25
C ALA A 82 2.16 20.27 1.97
N ARG A 83 3.48 20.49 2.15
CA ARG A 83 4.44 20.44 1.05
C ARG A 83 4.98 19.03 0.84
N PHE A 84 4.40 18.32 -0.13
CA PHE A 84 4.83 16.97 -0.51
C PHE A 84 5.71 16.95 -1.75
N CYS A 85 6.80 16.19 -1.69
CA CYS A 85 7.75 16.11 -2.80
C CYS A 85 7.24 15.29 -4.00
N ARG A 86 6.27 14.39 -3.80
CA ARG A 86 5.70 13.46 -4.80
C ARG A 86 6.70 12.51 -5.48
N VAL A 87 7.93 12.38 -4.95
CA VAL A 87 8.92 11.41 -5.43
C VAL A 87 8.40 9.99 -5.21
N ARG A 88 8.58 9.13 -6.23
CA ARG A 88 7.97 7.79 -6.29
C ARG A 88 8.31 6.87 -5.13
N HIS A 89 9.45 7.03 -4.48
CA HIS A 89 9.85 6.21 -3.33
C HIS A 89 9.91 6.99 -2.00
N CYS A 90 9.41 8.24 -1.96
CA CYS A 90 9.34 8.99 -0.70
C CYS A 90 8.33 8.33 0.26
N PRO A 91 8.74 7.82 1.44
CA PRO A 91 7.87 7.13 2.39
C PRO A 91 6.69 7.98 2.89
N VAL A 92 6.88 9.29 3.08
CA VAL A 92 5.79 10.20 3.45
C VAL A 92 4.76 10.28 2.33
N CYS A 93 5.19 10.51 1.08
CA CYS A 93 4.26 10.53 -0.05
C CYS A 93 3.64 9.15 -0.33
N GLN A 94 4.34 8.04 -0.07
CA GLN A 94 3.78 6.68 -0.10
C GLN A 94 2.57 6.57 0.80
N TRP A 95 2.80 6.87 2.07
CA TRP A 95 1.80 6.75 3.12
C TRP A 95 0.62 7.69 2.90
N ARG A 96 0.86 8.97 2.57
CA ARG A 96 -0.23 9.91 2.28
C ARG A 96 -1.07 9.48 1.08
N ARG A 97 -0.43 8.92 0.04
CA ARG A 97 -1.15 8.35 -1.11
C ARG A 97 -1.99 7.14 -0.70
N SER A 98 -1.48 6.29 0.19
CA SER A 98 -2.22 5.11 0.66
C SER A 98 -3.45 5.52 1.48
N LEU A 99 -3.33 6.53 2.36
CA LEU A 99 -4.47 7.11 3.09
C LEU A 99 -5.53 7.71 2.15
N MET A 100 -5.10 8.46 1.12
CA MET A 100 -6.02 9.02 0.12
C MET A 100 -6.82 7.92 -0.59
N TRP A 101 -6.16 6.82 -0.99
CA TRP A 101 -6.85 5.69 -1.62
C TRP A 101 -7.78 4.95 -0.66
N LYS A 102 -7.39 4.78 0.61
CA LYS A 102 -8.27 4.23 1.66
C LYS A 102 -9.54 5.06 1.77
N ALA A 103 -9.42 6.38 1.89
CA ALA A 103 -10.57 7.29 1.95
C ALA A 103 -11.47 7.20 0.71
N LYS A 104 -10.87 7.19 -0.49
CA LYS A 104 -11.63 7.04 -1.75
C LYS A 104 -12.41 5.72 -1.79
N ILE A 105 -11.79 4.62 -1.41
CA ILE A 105 -12.44 3.30 -1.44
C ILE A 105 -13.52 3.23 -0.37
N CYS A 106 -13.27 3.69 0.85
CA CYS A 106 -14.28 3.76 1.91
C CYS A 106 -15.50 4.60 1.50
N LYS A 107 -15.32 5.65 0.69
CA LYS A 107 -16.42 6.47 0.17
C LYS A 107 -17.29 5.75 -0.86
N ILE A 108 -16.68 4.97 -1.77
CA ILE A 108 -17.43 4.30 -2.85
C ILE A 108 -17.96 2.91 -2.47
N LEU A 109 -17.36 2.26 -1.48
CA LEU A 109 -17.68 0.88 -1.13
C LEU A 109 -19.14 0.67 -0.71
N PRO A 110 -19.80 1.57 0.07
CA PRO A 110 -21.21 1.43 0.41
C PRO A 110 -22.12 1.34 -0.82
N GLN A 111 -21.86 2.17 -1.84
CA GLN A 111 -22.61 2.11 -3.09
C GLN A 111 -22.44 0.76 -3.78
N ILE A 112 -21.20 0.24 -3.85
CA ILE A 112 -20.93 -1.06 -4.47
C ILE A 112 -21.65 -2.19 -3.72
N ILE A 113 -21.68 -2.15 -2.39
CA ILE A 113 -22.40 -3.13 -1.57
C ILE A 113 -23.90 -3.06 -1.87
N SER A 114 -24.46 -1.85 -2.00
CA SER A 114 -25.86 -1.63 -2.34
C SER A 114 -26.21 -2.13 -3.75
N ASP A 115 -25.37 -1.86 -4.74
CA ASP A 115 -25.57 -2.27 -6.14
C ASP A 115 -25.41 -3.79 -6.34
N TYR A 116 -24.60 -4.44 -5.51
CA TYR A 116 -24.26 -5.86 -5.63
C TYR A 116 -24.50 -6.64 -4.31
N PRO A 117 -25.71 -6.65 -3.74
CA PRO A 117 -25.96 -7.11 -2.38
C PRO A 117 -25.75 -8.62 -2.19
N LYS A 118 -25.88 -9.41 -3.27
CA LYS A 118 -25.65 -10.86 -3.26
C LYS A 118 -24.20 -11.26 -3.56
N HIS A 119 -23.35 -10.31 -3.94
CA HIS A 119 -21.93 -10.59 -4.21
C HIS A 119 -21.16 -10.75 -2.91
N ARG A 120 -20.04 -11.46 -2.99
CA ARG A 120 -19.16 -11.71 -1.86
C ARG A 120 -17.76 -11.22 -2.18
N TRP A 121 -16.99 -10.91 -1.16
CA TRP A 121 -15.62 -10.44 -1.33
C TRP A 121 -14.64 -11.57 -1.01
N LEU A 122 -13.67 -11.76 -1.90
CA LEU A 122 -12.52 -12.62 -1.66
C LEU A 122 -11.27 -11.77 -1.46
N PHE A 123 -10.49 -12.14 -0.44
CA PHE A 123 -9.13 -11.69 -0.28
C PHE A 123 -8.19 -12.77 -0.83
N ILE A 124 -7.45 -12.41 -1.87
CA ILE A 124 -6.56 -13.32 -2.59
C ILE A 124 -5.13 -12.80 -2.45
N THR A 125 -4.23 -13.67 -2.01
CA THR A 125 -2.79 -13.43 -2.01
C THR A 125 -2.11 -14.35 -3.01
N LEU A 126 -1.42 -13.77 -4.00
CA LEU A 126 -0.67 -14.51 -5.01
C LEU A 126 0.83 -14.26 -4.79
N THR A 127 1.59 -15.32 -4.55
CA THR A 127 3.04 -15.22 -4.32
C THR A 127 3.84 -15.79 -5.48
N LEU A 128 5.14 -15.57 -5.45
CA LEU A 128 6.12 -16.30 -6.26
C LEU A 128 7.36 -16.54 -5.38
N LYS A 129 8.31 -17.33 -5.89
CA LYS A 129 9.60 -17.51 -5.21
C LYS A 129 10.29 -16.16 -5.05
N ASN A 130 11.03 -16.00 -3.94
CA ASN A 130 11.85 -14.81 -3.72
C ASN A 130 12.79 -14.58 -4.90
N CYS A 131 13.01 -13.31 -5.23
CA CYS A 131 13.97 -12.89 -6.24
C CYS A 131 15.14 -12.16 -5.60
N ASP A 132 16.29 -12.15 -6.28
CA ASP A 132 17.36 -11.21 -5.95
C ASP A 132 16.81 -9.77 -6.03
N ILE A 133 17.28 -8.88 -5.16
CA ILE A 133 16.89 -7.46 -5.16
C ILE A 133 17.19 -6.79 -6.51
N LYS A 134 18.28 -7.16 -7.18
CA LYS A 134 18.65 -6.65 -8.51
C LYS A 134 17.61 -7.03 -9.57
N GLU A 135 16.99 -8.20 -9.41
CA GLU A 135 15.92 -8.73 -10.28
C GLU A 135 14.51 -8.27 -9.85
N LEU A 136 14.39 -7.40 -8.84
CA LEU A 136 13.08 -6.99 -8.36
C LEU A 136 12.26 -6.29 -9.46
N ARG A 137 12.88 -5.43 -10.27
CA ARG A 137 12.17 -4.73 -11.34
C ARG A 137 11.63 -5.69 -12.42
N SER A 138 12.46 -6.63 -12.88
CA SER A 138 12.07 -7.65 -13.88
C SER A 138 10.97 -8.54 -13.32
N THR A 139 11.11 -8.95 -12.06
CA THR A 139 10.13 -9.77 -11.33
C THR A 139 8.79 -9.04 -11.14
N LEU A 140 8.80 -7.76 -10.78
CA LEU A 140 7.59 -6.94 -10.69
C LEU A 140 6.88 -6.78 -12.04
N ASN A 141 7.63 -6.74 -13.15
CA ASN A 141 7.01 -6.75 -14.48
C ASN A 141 6.39 -8.11 -14.80
N LEU A 142 7.08 -9.20 -14.47
CA LEU A 142 6.58 -10.57 -14.63
C LEU A 142 5.27 -10.79 -13.86
N ILE A 143 5.23 -10.48 -12.56
CA ILE A 143 4.04 -10.69 -11.73
C ILE A 143 2.84 -9.88 -12.24
N ASN A 144 3.07 -8.65 -12.70
CA ASN A 144 2.01 -7.80 -13.28
C ASN A 144 1.49 -8.33 -14.62
N LYS A 145 2.38 -8.81 -15.50
CA LYS A 145 1.99 -9.46 -16.77
C LYS A 145 1.22 -10.75 -16.51
N SER A 146 1.69 -11.56 -15.55
CA SER A 146 1.06 -12.83 -15.17
C SER A 146 -0.33 -12.60 -14.57
N PHE A 147 -0.48 -11.58 -13.72
CA PHE A 147 -1.80 -11.19 -13.22
C PHE A 147 -2.73 -10.70 -14.33
N LYS A 148 -2.23 -9.96 -15.32
CA LYS A 148 -3.04 -9.58 -16.49
C LYS A 148 -3.57 -10.83 -17.21
N ARG A 149 -2.70 -11.82 -17.48
CA ARG A 149 -3.11 -13.11 -18.09
C ARG A 149 -4.19 -13.80 -17.26
N LEU A 150 -3.98 -13.88 -15.94
CA LEU A 150 -4.95 -14.47 -15.01
C LEU A 150 -6.32 -13.82 -15.14
N THR A 151 -6.39 -12.49 -15.20
CA THR A 151 -7.66 -11.74 -15.34
C THR A 151 -8.36 -11.91 -16.69
N GLU A 152 -7.65 -12.42 -17.70
CA GLU A 152 -8.16 -12.66 -19.05
C GLU A 152 -8.67 -14.11 -19.23
N LEU A 153 -8.38 -15.01 -18.29
CA LEU A 153 -8.85 -16.39 -18.31
C LEU A 153 -10.35 -16.51 -18.00
N LYS A 154 -11.01 -17.51 -18.58
CA LYS A 154 -12.44 -17.82 -18.33
C LYS A 154 -12.74 -18.13 -16.85
N ILE A 155 -11.74 -18.65 -16.12
CA ILE A 155 -11.86 -18.94 -14.68
C ILE A 155 -11.97 -17.67 -13.83
N TRP A 156 -11.47 -16.52 -14.33
CA TRP A 156 -11.55 -15.24 -13.63
C TRP A 156 -12.92 -14.59 -13.84
N ARG A 157 -13.91 -15.01 -13.04
CA ARG A 157 -15.33 -14.59 -13.15
C ARG A 157 -15.73 -13.44 -12.20
N PHE A 158 -14.76 -12.71 -11.66
CA PHE A 158 -15.00 -11.62 -10.71
C PHE A 158 -15.60 -10.39 -11.40
N LYS A 159 -16.58 -9.74 -10.77
CA LYS A 159 -17.22 -8.53 -11.31
C LYS A 159 -16.33 -7.30 -11.25
N GLY A 160 -15.35 -7.28 -10.36
CA GLY A 160 -14.38 -6.21 -10.21
C GLY A 160 -13.35 -6.58 -9.16
N TRP A 161 -12.20 -5.91 -9.20
CA TRP A 161 -11.16 -6.13 -8.21
C TRP A 161 -10.26 -4.92 -8.03
N ILE A 162 -9.61 -4.92 -6.87
CA ILE A 162 -8.54 -4.01 -6.50
C ILE A 162 -7.33 -4.87 -6.22
N LYS A 163 -6.17 -4.50 -6.77
CA LYS A 163 -4.90 -5.17 -6.44
C LYS A 163 -3.87 -4.19 -5.95
N SER A 164 -2.99 -4.65 -5.08
CA SER A 164 -1.73 -4.01 -4.70
C SER A 164 -0.58 -5.00 -4.85
N VAL A 165 0.63 -4.45 -5.03
CA VAL A 165 1.87 -5.23 -4.96
C VAL A 165 2.55 -4.84 -3.66
N GLU A 166 2.89 -5.85 -2.86
CA GLU A 166 3.69 -5.70 -1.66
C GLU A 166 5.05 -6.38 -1.88
N VAL A 167 6.10 -5.76 -1.35
CA VAL A 167 7.47 -6.29 -1.40
C VAL A 167 8.00 -6.29 0.01
N THR A 168 8.23 -7.48 0.55
CA THR A 168 8.89 -7.67 1.85
C THR A 168 10.33 -8.12 1.64
N ARG A 169 11.17 -7.95 2.66
CA ARG A 169 12.54 -8.45 2.66
C ARG A 169 12.52 -9.96 2.94
N GLY A 170 13.29 -10.73 2.20
CA GLY A 170 13.50 -12.15 2.47
C GLY A 170 14.17 -12.36 3.84
N GLN A 171 13.96 -13.55 4.42
CA GLN A 171 14.58 -13.91 5.71
C GLN A 171 16.11 -13.98 5.62
N ASP A 172 16.64 -14.25 4.44
CA ASP A 172 18.08 -14.23 4.11
C ASP A 172 18.68 -12.81 4.13
N GLY A 173 17.85 -11.77 4.23
CA GLY A 173 18.27 -10.38 4.25
C GLY A 173 18.73 -9.82 2.90
N VAL A 174 18.81 -10.63 1.84
CA VAL A 174 19.36 -10.25 0.53
C VAL A 174 18.38 -10.46 -0.63
N SER A 175 17.32 -11.24 -0.43
CA SER A 175 16.25 -11.42 -1.40
C SER A 175 15.05 -10.51 -1.11
N ALA A 176 14.22 -10.33 -2.12
CA ALA A 176 12.93 -9.68 -2.03
C ALA A 176 11.80 -10.71 -2.22
N HIS A 177 10.71 -10.51 -1.49
CA HIS A 177 9.50 -11.33 -1.57
C HIS A 177 8.31 -10.50 -2.11
N PRO A 178 8.24 -10.30 -3.43
CA PRO A 178 7.10 -9.63 -4.05
C PRO A 178 5.87 -10.55 -4.07
N HIS A 179 4.71 -10.00 -3.69
CA HIS A 179 3.43 -10.70 -3.76
C HIS A 179 2.29 -9.73 -4.07
N LEU A 180 1.15 -10.28 -4.51
CA LEU A 180 -0.07 -9.52 -4.78
C LEU A 180 -1.07 -9.73 -3.67
N HIS A 181 -1.68 -8.63 -3.23
CA HIS A 181 -2.92 -8.64 -2.44
C HIS A 181 -4.06 -8.14 -3.31
N ILE A 182 -5.16 -8.89 -3.34
CA ILE A 182 -6.29 -8.62 -4.22
C ILE A 182 -7.60 -8.69 -3.42
N LEU A 183 -8.44 -7.65 -3.53
CA LEU A 183 -9.85 -7.68 -3.16
C LEU A 183 -10.65 -7.96 -4.42
N ALA A 184 -11.32 -9.10 -4.52
CA ALA A 184 -12.12 -9.45 -5.69
C ALA A 184 -13.59 -9.64 -5.33
N MET A 185 -14.49 -9.11 -6.15
CA MET A 185 -15.94 -9.23 -5.98
C MET A 185 -16.46 -10.46 -6.72
N ALA A 186 -16.71 -11.53 -5.97
CA ALA A 186 -17.21 -12.80 -6.45
C ALA A 186 -18.72 -12.75 -6.70
N PRO A 187 -19.20 -13.26 -7.85
CA PRO A 187 -20.63 -13.39 -8.10
C PRO A 187 -21.28 -14.40 -7.15
N PRO A 188 -22.62 -14.35 -6.97
CA PRO A 188 -23.35 -15.28 -6.12
C PRO A 188 -23.10 -16.75 -6.49
N SER A 189 -22.90 -17.03 -7.78
CA SER A 189 -22.61 -18.37 -8.30
C SER A 189 -21.22 -18.92 -7.96
N TYR A 190 -20.31 -18.10 -7.41
CA TYR A 190 -18.96 -18.53 -7.06
C TYR A 190 -18.96 -19.64 -6.00
N PHE A 191 -19.84 -19.57 -4.99
CA PHE A 191 -19.88 -20.57 -3.92
C PHE A 191 -20.82 -21.75 -4.19
N SER A 192 -21.37 -21.84 -5.41
CA SER A 192 -22.14 -23.00 -5.86
C SER A 192 -21.37 -23.77 -6.93
N HIS A 193 -21.42 -23.32 -8.18
CA HIS A 193 -20.83 -24.03 -9.32
C HIS A 193 -19.57 -23.33 -9.87
N GLY A 194 -19.29 -22.11 -9.42
CA GLY A 194 -18.15 -21.31 -9.85
C GLY A 194 -16.93 -21.39 -8.93
N TYR A 195 -16.92 -22.31 -7.96
CA TYR A 195 -15.90 -22.34 -6.92
C TYR A 195 -14.57 -22.80 -7.50
N ILE A 196 -13.51 -22.07 -7.17
CA ILE A 196 -12.15 -22.42 -7.57
C ILE A 196 -11.45 -22.99 -6.35
N THR A 197 -11.07 -24.27 -6.44
CA THR A 197 -10.34 -24.95 -5.37
C THR A 197 -8.94 -24.36 -5.20
N GLN A 198 -8.37 -24.51 -4.01
CA GLN A 198 -7.01 -24.09 -3.72
C GLN A 198 -5.98 -24.67 -4.71
N ALA A 199 -6.08 -25.97 -5.01
CA ALA A 199 -5.24 -26.62 -6.00
C ALA A 199 -5.39 -26.00 -7.40
N LYS A 200 -6.63 -25.67 -7.81
CA LYS A 200 -6.85 -25.05 -9.11
C LYS A 200 -6.32 -23.62 -9.19
N TRP A 201 -6.41 -22.86 -8.10
CA TRP A 201 -5.79 -21.55 -7.98
C TRP A 201 -4.28 -21.60 -8.16
N VAL A 202 -3.62 -22.54 -7.48
CA VAL A 202 -2.18 -22.75 -7.54
C VAL A 202 -1.75 -23.15 -8.95
N ASP A 203 -2.40 -24.16 -9.56
CA ASP A 203 -2.17 -24.59 -10.94
C ASP A 203 -2.33 -23.43 -11.95
N THR A 204 -3.46 -22.71 -11.87
CA THR A 204 -3.72 -21.59 -12.79
C THR A 204 -2.69 -20.48 -12.62
N TRP A 205 -2.29 -20.17 -11.39
CA TRP A 205 -1.31 -19.14 -11.12
C TRP A 205 0.09 -19.53 -11.59
N GLN A 206 0.49 -20.78 -11.38
CA GLN A 206 1.73 -21.35 -11.92
C GLN A 206 1.79 -21.19 -13.44
N GLN A 207 0.72 -21.55 -14.14
CA GLN A 207 0.64 -21.42 -15.60
C GLN A 207 0.70 -19.95 -16.05
N CYS A 208 0.02 -19.04 -15.34
CA CYS A 208 0.07 -17.61 -15.63
C CYS A 208 1.47 -17.02 -15.42
N LEU A 209 2.17 -17.47 -14.38
CA LEU A 209 3.56 -17.10 -14.07
C LEU A 209 4.55 -17.70 -15.06
N ARG A 210 4.23 -18.86 -15.65
CA ARG A 210 5.11 -19.67 -16.51
C ARG A 210 6.36 -20.14 -15.77
N VAL A 211 6.14 -20.76 -14.60
CA VAL A 211 7.21 -21.28 -13.74
C VAL A 211 7.07 -22.79 -13.56
N ASN A 212 8.18 -23.46 -13.27
CA ASN A 212 8.28 -24.91 -13.12
C ASN A 212 8.10 -25.40 -11.67
N TYR A 213 7.67 -24.53 -10.75
CA TYR A 213 7.42 -24.85 -9.34
C TYR A 213 6.00 -24.44 -8.94
N GLN A 214 5.46 -25.03 -7.87
CA GLN A 214 4.14 -24.65 -7.36
C GLN A 214 4.23 -23.38 -6.50
N PRO A 215 3.63 -22.25 -6.90
CA PRO A 215 3.60 -21.04 -6.09
C PRO A 215 2.61 -21.17 -4.94
N VAL A 216 2.77 -20.36 -3.89
CA VAL A 216 1.79 -20.29 -2.80
C VAL A 216 0.69 -19.29 -3.17
N VAL A 217 -0.54 -19.74 -3.05
CA VAL A 217 -1.74 -18.89 -3.18
C VAL A 217 -2.50 -18.98 -1.87
N HIS A 218 -3.13 -17.90 -1.43
CA HIS A 218 -4.05 -17.93 -0.31
C HIS A 218 -5.34 -17.23 -0.70
N VAL A 219 -6.49 -17.89 -0.50
CA VAL A 219 -7.81 -17.34 -0.83
C VAL A 219 -8.72 -17.48 0.37
N SER A 220 -9.22 -16.35 0.87
CA SER A 220 -10.20 -16.33 1.95
C SER A 220 -11.41 -15.48 1.56
N ALA A 221 -12.60 -15.93 1.94
CA ALA A 221 -13.83 -15.16 1.78
C ALA A 221 -14.03 -14.26 3.01
N ILE A 222 -14.36 -12.99 2.79
CA ILE A 222 -14.78 -12.09 3.87
C ILE A 222 -16.16 -12.54 4.34
N ALA A 223 -16.35 -12.70 5.66
CA ALA A 223 -17.60 -13.20 6.23
C ALA A 223 -18.79 -12.29 5.87
N LYS A 224 -19.99 -12.89 5.74
CA LYS A 224 -21.22 -12.19 5.30
C LYS A 224 -21.57 -10.97 6.15
N HIS A 225 -21.31 -11.06 7.46
CA HIS A 225 -21.63 -10.03 8.44
C HIS A 225 -20.47 -9.04 8.67
N GLN A 226 -19.32 -9.24 8.02
CA GLN A 226 -18.17 -8.36 8.17
C GLN A 226 -18.17 -7.30 7.07
N ASP A 227 -17.96 -6.04 7.45
CA ASP A 227 -17.74 -4.96 6.49
C ASP A 227 -16.41 -5.24 5.74
N PRO A 228 -16.42 -5.34 4.40
CA PRO A 228 -15.21 -5.52 3.60
C PRO A 228 -14.17 -4.41 3.82
N LYS A 229 -14.54 -3.26 4.43
CA LYS A 229 -13.59 -2.24 4.89
C LYS A 229 -12.50 -2.79 5.81
N ILE A 230 -12.73 -3.90 6.52
CA ILE A 230 -11.72 -4.49 7.41
C ILE A 230 -10.42 -4.90 6.68
N ILE A 231 -10.51 -5.23 5.39
CA ILE A 231 -9.36 -5.66 4.57
C ILE A 231 -8.71 -4.48 3.81
N ILE A 232 -9.38 -3.33 3.73
CA ILE A 232 -8.85 -2.14 3.06
C ILE A 232 -7.48 -1.72 3.62
N PRO A 233 -7.24 -1.69 4.95
CA PRO A 233 -5.93 -1.36 5.49
C PRO A 233 -4.82 -2.27 4.99
N GLU A 234 -5.11 -3.57 4.85
CA GLU A 234 -4.19 -4.61 4.41
C GLU A 234 -3.84 -4.45 2.92
N ILE A 235 -4.85 -4.28 2.06
CA ILE A 235 -4.64 -4.17 0.62
C ILE A 235 -3.99 -2.83 0.26
N LEU A 236 -4.34 -1.77 0.97
CA LEU A 236 -3.86 -0.43 0.67
C LEU A 236 -2.74 -0.01 1.63
N LYS A 237 -1.89 -0.95 2.08
CA LYS A 237 -0.65 -0.59 2.77
C LYS A 237 0.26 0.23 1.86
N TYR A 238 0.38 -0.15 0.58
CA TYR A 238 1.35 0.39 -0.38
C TYR A 238 0.77 0.77 -1.76
N GLN A 239 1.58 1.46 -2.56
CA GLN A 239 1.16 2.45 -3.57
C GLN A 239 0.54 1.98 -4.89
N VAL A 240 0.77 0.75 -5.35
CA VAL A 240 0.40 0.39 -6.74
C VAL A 240 -0.99 -0.21 -6.77
N ILE A 241 -2.00 0.67 -6.77
CA ILE A 241 -3.40 0.27 -6.81
C ILE A 241 -3.89 0.29 -8.25
N ARG A 242 -4.41 -0.84 -8.71
CA ARG A 242 -5.15 -0.91 -9.98
C ARG A 242 -6.56 -1.38 -9.69
N VAL A 243 -7.53 -0.52 -10.00
CA VAL A 243 -8.95 -0.86 -10.02
C VAL A 243 -9.32 -1.17 -11.46
N ARG A 244 -9.99 -2.31 -11.68
CA ARG A 244 -10.61 -2.61 -12.97
C ARG A 244 -12.05 -3.06 -12.77
N PRO A 245 -13.00 -2.51 -13.54
CA PRO A 245 -14.29 -3.16 -13.70
C PRO A 245 -14.07 -4.48 -14.43
N GLY A 246 -14.78 -5.54 -14.03
CA GLY A 246 -14.81 -6.78 -14.79
C GLY A 246 -15.34 -6.52 -16.20
N SER A 247 -14.82 -7.25 -17.19
CA SER A 247 -15.31 -7.11 -18.56
C SER A 247 -16.82 -7.35 -18.59
N ARG A 248 -17.59 -6.40 -19.13
CA ARG A 248 -18.98 -6.63 -19.52
C ARG A 248 -18.95 -7.73 -20.58
N ARG A 249 -19.30 -8.96 -20.17
CA ARG A 249 -19.90 -9.93 -21.06
C ARG A 249 -21.39 -9.88 -20.79
#